data_AF-A0A240F5H4-F1
#
_entry.id   AF-A0A240F5H4-F1
#
_cell.length_a   1.000
_cell.length_b   1.000
_cell.length_c   1.000
_cell.angle_alpha   90.00
_cell.angle_beta   90.00
_cell.angle_gamma   90.00
#
_symmetry.space_group_name_H-M   'P 1'
#
loop_
_entity.id
_entity.type
_entity.pdbx_description
1 polymer ?
#
loop_
_entity_poly.entity_id
_entity_poly.type
_entity_poly.pdbx_seq_one_letter_code
_entity_poly.pdbx_strand_id
1 'polypeptide(L)' 'MAVPKKRTSGSKKRIRRNIWKKKGYLTAVKALALAKSVSTGHSKSFFVQQTSNRNFE' A
#
# COMPACT_ATOMS: atom_id res chain seq x y z
N MET A 1 -16.58 -26.41 19.94
CA MET A 1 -15.69 -25.36 19.39
C MET A 1 -14.58 -25.05 20.40
N ALA A 2 -13.36 -24.76 19.95
CA ALA A 2 -12.27 -24.40 20.86
C ALA A 2 -12.47 -22.98 21.42
N VAL A 3 -12.34 -22.81 22.74
CA VAL A 3 -12.50 -21.54 23.44
C VAL A 3 -11.16 -21.12 24.05
N PRO A 4 -10.74 -19.84 23.93
CA PRO A 4 -9.50 -19.39 24.53
C PRO A 4 -9.59 -19.41 26.06
N LYS A 5 -8.67 -20.13 26.71
CA LYS A 5 -8.64 -20.22 28.18
C LYS A 5 -8.32 -18.88 28.86
N LYS A 6 -7.56 -18.01 28.21
CA LYS A 6 -7.12 -16.69 28.70
C LYS A 6 -7.13 -15.67 27.56
N ARG A 7 -7.33 -14.40 27.90
CA ARG A 7 -7.23 -13.29 26.94
C ARG A 7 -5.78 -13.11 26.48
N THR A 8 -5.62 -12.63 25.26
CA THR A 8 -4.31 -12.24 24.75
C THR A 8 -3.79 -11.00 25.48
N SER A 9 -2.51 -10.99 25.82
CA SER A 9 -1.87 -9.81 26.42
C SER A 9 -1.88 -8.63 25.44
N GLY A 10 -1.83 -7.40 25.98
CA GLY A 10 -1.81 -6.19 25.17
C GLY A 10 -0.65 -6.17 24.18
N SER A 11 0.53 -6.62 24.60
CA SER A 11 1.73 -6.74 23.75
C SER A 11 1.50 -7.70 22.56
N LYS A 12 1.03 -8.92 22.82
CA LYS A 12 0.74 -9.91 21.75
C LYS A 12 -0.30 -9.40 20.75
N LYS A 13 -1.32 -8.68 21.22
CA LYS A 13 -2.32 -8.03 20.36
C LYS A 13 -1.71 -6.92 19.49
N ARG A 14 -0.82 -6.09 20.03
CA ARG A 14 -0.12 -5.03 19.27
C ARG A 14 0.80 -5.62 18.20
N ILE A 15 1.58 -6.66 18.51
CA ILE A 15 2.47 -7.33 17.55
C ILE A 15 1.69 -7.83 16.32
N ARG A 16 0.55 -8.51 16.54
CA ARG A 16 -0.30 -8.98 15.43
C ARG A 16 -0.81 -7.85 14.54
N ARG A 17 -1.24 -6.73 15.16
CA ARG A 17 -1.68 -5.54 14.41
C ARG A 17 -0.53 -4.89 13.63
N ASN A 18 0.68 -4.84 14.20
CA ASN A 18 1.85 -4.29 13.52
C ASN A 18 2.23 -5.12 12.29
N ILE A 19 2.15 -6.45 12.35
CA ILE A 19 2.37 -7.33 11.20
C ILE A 19 1.37 -7.01 10.08
N TRP A 20 0.10 -6.81 10.41
CA TRP A 20 -0.91 -6.41 9.42
C TRP A 20 -0.62 -5.04 8.81
N LYS A 21 -0.27 -4.03 9.63
CA LYS A 21 0.11 -2.68 9.16
C LYS A 21 1.37 -2.66 8.29
N LYS A 22 2.36 -3.50 8.59
CA LYS A 22 3.63 -3.59 7.84
C LYS A 22 3.41 -3.93 6.36
N LYS A 23 2.36 -4.70 6.04
CA LYS A 23 2.01 -5.03 4.65
C LYS A 23 1.68 -3.78 3.83
N GLY A 24 0.95 -2.83 4.42
CA GLY A 24 0.58 -1.57 3.76
C GLY A 24 1.78 -0.67 3.47
N TYR A 25 2.78 -0.66 4.36
CA TYR A 25 4.03 0.07 4.13
C TYR A 25 4.77 -0.46 2.89
N LEU A 26 4.89 -1.79 2.75
CA LEU A 26 5.57 -2.39 1.60
C LEU A 26 4.85 -2.10 0.28
N THR A 27 3.52 -2.09 0.27
CA THR A 27 2.75 -1.71 -0.92
C THR A 27 2.91 -0.24 -1.26
N ALA A 28 2.97 0.65 -0.26
CA ALA A 28 3.18 2.08 -0.47
C ALA A 28 4.55 2.39 -1.10
N VAL A 29 5.62 1.72 -0.67
CA VAL A 29 6.95 1.87 -1.25
C VAL A 29 6.97 1.48 -2.73
N LYS A 30 6.35 0.34 -3.08
CA LYS A 30 6.23 -0.11 -4.48
C LYS A 30 5.38 0.85 -5.32
N ALA A 31 4.27 1.33 -4.77
CA ALA A 31 3.39 2.29 -5.44
C ALA A 31 4.11 3.63 -5.71
N LEU A 32 4.89 4.12 -4.76
CA LEU A 32 5.68 5.35 -4.94
C LEU A 32 6.74 5.20 -6.04
N ALA A 33 7.47 4.09 -6.05
CA ALA A 33 8.44 3.81 -7.11
C ALA A 33 7.77 3.75 -8.49
N LEU A 34 6.61 3.08 -8.58
CA LEU A 34 5.83 3.00 -9.81
C LEU A 34 5.33 4.38 -10.28
N ALA A 35 4.78 5.19 -9.36
CA ALA A 35 4.30 6.53 -9.68
C ALA A 35 5.40 7.42 -10.26
N LYS A 36 6.60 7.38 -9.67
CA LYS A 36 7.77 8.09 -10.20
C LYS A 36 8.13 7.62 -11.62
N SER A 37 8.16 6.31 -11.85
CA SER A 37 8.45 5.73 -13.18
C SER A 37 7.44 6.13 -14.25
N VAL A 38 6.16 6.25 -13.88
CA VAL A 38 5.08 6.70 -14.77
C VAL A 38 5.20 8.20 -15.04
N SER A 39 5.50 8.99 -14.01
CA SER A 39 5.53 10.46 -14.13
C SER A 39 6.57 11.00 -15.10
N THR A 40 7.68 10.27 -15.32
CA THR A 40 8.74 10.69 -16.26
C THR A 40 8.41 10.42 -17.73
N GLY A 41 7.39 9.61 -18.03
CA GLY A 41 6.97 9.32 -19.41
C GLY A 41 7.97 8.52 -20.26
N HIS A 42 9.12 8.13 -19.71
CA HIS A 42 10.15 7.35 -20.42
C HIS A 42 9.83 5.84 -20.47
N SER A 43 8.95 5.36 -19.59
CA SER A 43 8.61 3.95 -19.46
C SER A 43 7.62 3.52 -20.55
N LYS A 44 8.07 2.74 -21.55
CA LYS A 44 7.22 2.26 -22.66
C LYS A 44 6.37 1.02 -22.33
N SER A 45 6.62 0.37 -21.19
CA SER A 45 5.96 -0.88 -20.79
C SER A 45 4.63 -0.70 -20.06
N PHE A 46 4.38 0.48 -19.50
CA PHE A 46 3.17 0.78 -18.73
C PHE A 46 2.30 1.76 -19.51
N PHE A 47 1.04 1.40 -19.73
CA PHE A 47 0.04 2.29 -20.31
C PHE A 47 -0.80 2.92 -19.21
N VAL A 48 -0.92 4.25 -19.21
CA VAL A 48 -1.81 4.99 -18.32
C VAL A 48 -2.70 5.86 -19.19
N GLN A 49 -4.02 5.71 -19.05
CA GLN A 49 -4.97 6.54 -19.79
C GLN A 49 -4.89 7.97 -19.25
N GLN A 50 -4.43 8.91 -20.09
CA GLN A 50 -4.55 10.32 -19.79
C GLN A 50 -6.01 10.73 -19.98
N THR A 51 -6.74 10.95 -18.89
CA THR A 51 -8.02 11.67 -18.97
C THR A 51 -7.67 13.10 -19.36
N SER A 52 -8.28 13.60 -20.43
CA SER A 52 -7.99 14.92 -21.02
C SER A 52 -7.67 15.96 -19.95
N ASN A 53 -6.47 16.52 -19.99
CA ASN A 53 -6.15 17.73 -19.23
C ASN A 53 -7.15 18.80 -19.70
N ARG A 54 -8.16 19.10 -18.90
CA ARG A 54 -8.79 20.41 -18.98
C ARG A 54 -7.72 21.37 -18.51
N ASN A 55 -6.92 21.87 -19.46
CA ASN A 55 -6.16 23.08 -19.26
C ASN A 55 -7.22 24.16 -19.05
N PHE A 56 -7.55 24.45 -17.78
CA PHE A 56 -8.23 25.68 -17.44
C PHE A 56 -7.16 26.76 -17.61
N GLU A 57 -7.14 27.38 -18.78
CA GLU A 57 -6.61 28.73 -18.95
C GLU A 57 -7.32 29.70 -17.99
#